data_AF-A0A7L4RPV8-F1
#
_entry.id   AF-A0A7L4RPV8-F1
#
_cell.length_a   1.000
_cell.length_b   1.000
_cell.length_c   1.000
_cell.angle_alpha   90.00
_cell.angle_beta   90.00
_cell.angle_gamma   90.00
#
_symmetry.space_group_name_H-M   'P 1'
#
loop_
_entity.id
_entity.type
_entity.pdbx_description
1 polymer ?
#
loop_
_entity_poly.entity_id
_entity_poly.type
_entity_poly.pdbx_seq_one_letter_code
_entity_poly.pdbx_strand_id
1 'polypeptide(L)' 'MIETCERCGTQSAKLEKCEYCGKKSCFSCIKSSKRKKVGRLRICKGCWSNMPKRRRFKAYSYRQE' A
#
# COMPACT_ATOMS: atom_id res chain seq x y z
N MET A 1 11.99 7.05 15.18
CA MET A 1 12.76 5.96 14.56
C MET A 1 12.63 6.09 13.06
N ILE A 2 13.74 5.99 12.34
CA ILE A 2 13.76 6.02 10.88
C ILE A 2 13.83 4.56 10.43
N GLU A 3 12.88 4.13 9.60
CA GLU A 3 12.80 2.75 9.11
C GLU A 3 13.16 2.69 7.62
N THR A 4 13.73 1.56 7.18
CA THR A 4 14.15 1.38 5.79
C THR A 4 13.01 0.80 4.94
N CYS A 5 12.72 1.44 3.81
CA CYS A 5 11.76 0.94 2.84
C CYS A 5 12.24 -0.39 2.23
N GLU A 6 11.48 -1.47 2.41
CA GLU A 6 11.81 -2.80 1.88
C GLU A 6 11.74 -2.90 0.34
N ARG A 7 11.37 -1.81 -0.34
CA ARG A 7 11.22 -1.78 -1.79
C ARG A 7 12.36 -1.02 -2.47
N CYS A 8 12.76 0.12 -1.94
CA CYS A 8 13.77 0.99 -2.56
C CYS A 8 14.99 1.23 -1.68
N GLY A 9 15.03 0.70 -0.45
CA GLY A 9 16.14 0.90 0.48
C GLY A 9 16.20 2.31 1.09
N THR A 10 15.30 3.22 0.71
CA THR A 10 15.27 4.58 1.27
C THR A 10 14.80 4.55 2.71
N GLN A 11 15.53 5.24 3.57
CA GLN A 11 15.18 5.48 4.97
C GLN A 11 14.08 6.53 5.07
N SER A 12 13.01 6.24 5.83
CA SER A 12 11.88 7.14 6.02
C SER A 12 11.34 7.00 7.45
N ALA A 13 11.01 8.13 8.07
CA ALA A 13 10.35 8.13 9.38
C ALA A 13 8.89 7.65 9.32
N LYS A 14 8.28 7.68 8.12
CA LYS A 14 6.90 7.23 7.89
C LYS A 14 6.93 6.16 6.81
N LEU A 15 6.88 4.90 7.24
CA LEU A 15 6.63 3.75 6.37
C LEU A 15 5.19 3.27 6.50
N GLU A 16 4.65 2.78 5.39
CA GLU A 16 3.30 2.27 5.32
C GLU A 16 3.32 0.82 4.83
N LYS A 17 2.56 -0.05 5.51
CA LYS A 17 2.45 -1.46 5.13
C LYS A 17 1.56 -1.61 3.89
N CYS A 18 2.02 -2.38 2.91
CA CYS A 18 1.20 -2.80 1.78
C CYS A 18 0.33 -4.00 2.19
N GLU A 19 -0.98 -3.89 2.02
CA GLU A 19 -1.95 -4.93 2.41
C GLU A 19 -1.87 -6.20 1.55
N TYR A 20 -1.18 -6.13 0.40
CA TYR A 20 -1.12 -7.23 -0.58
C TYR A 20 0.21 -7.99 -0.59
N CYS A 21 1.29 -7.39 -0.09
CA CYS A 21 2.58 -8.06 0.02
C CYS A 21 3.15 -8.02 1.44
N GLY A 22 2.48 -7.36 2.39
CA GLY A 22 2.92 -7.26 3.77
C GLY A 22 4.14 -6.37 4.01
N LYS A 23 4.89 -6.02 2.96
CA LYS A 23 6.10 -5.19 3.05
C LYS A 23 5.79 -3.75 3.45
N LYS A 24 6.65 -3.18 4.31
CA LYS A 24 6.71 -1.75 4.64
C LYS A 24 7.34 -0.99 3.49
N SER A 25 6.63 0.02 3.00
CA SER A 25 7.05 0.84 1.87
C SER A 25 6.96 2.31 2.24
N CYS A 26 7.92 3.12 1.76
CA CYS A 26 7.82 4.57 1.89
C CYS A 26 6.65 5.11 1.08
N PHE A 27 6.22 6.34 1.39
CA PHE A 27 5.11 7.00 0.69
C PHE A 27 5.31 7.04 -0.83
N SER A 28 6.55 7.24 -1.30
CA SER A 28 6.88 7.21 -2.74
C SER A 28 6.69 5.82 -3.37
N CYS A 29 6.88 4.76 -2.60
CA CYS A 29 6.71 3.37 -3.06
C CYS A 29 5.25 2.89 -2.99
N ILE A 30 4.40 3.58 -2.23
CA ILE A 30 2.96 3.40 -2.25
C ILE A 30 2.42 4.02 -3.55
N LYS A 31 1.59 3.27 -4.28
CA LYS A 31 1.02 3.73 -5.55
C LYS A 31 -0.33 4.38 -5.34
N SER A 32 -1.14 3.80 -4.48
CA SER A 32 -2.49 4.27 -4.21
C SER A 32 -2.94 3.81 -2.82
N SER A 33 -3.83 4.58 -2.23
CA SER A 33 -4.53 4.20 -1.00
C SER A 33 -6.02 4.43 -1.12
N LYS A 34 -6.82 3.59 -0.47
CA LYS A 34 -8.28 3.75 -0.30
C LYS A 34 -8.61 3.80 1.18
N ARG A 35 -9.70 4.48 1.54
CA ARG A 35 -10.24 4.45 2.91
C ARG A 35 -10.91 3.10 3.16
N LYS A 36 -10.73 2.54 4.35
CA LYS A 36 -11.49 1.38 4.86
C LYS A 36 -12.37 1.83 6.02
N LYS A 37 -13.33 0.98 6.43
CA LYS A 37 -14.12 1.16 7.66
C LYS A 37 -13.23 1.44 8.87
N VAL A 38 -12.12 0.71 8.98
CA VAL A 38 -11.06 0.95 9.96
C VAL A 38 -9.74 1.04 9.22
N GLY A 39 -9.11 2.22 9.25
CA GLY A 39 -7.80 2.46 8.63
C GLY A 39 -7.83 2.72 7.12
N ARG A 40 -6.71 2.39 6.45
CA ARG A 40 -6.51 2.65 5.01
C ARG A 40 -5.97 1.40 4.30
N LEU A 41 -6.57 1.06 3.16
CA LEU A 41 -6.07 0.04 2.25
C LEU A 41 -4.95 0.66 1.42
N ARG A 42 -3.73 0.13 1.51
CA ARG A 42 -2.59 0.66 0.75
C ARG A 42 -2.01 -0.40 -0.17
N ILE A 43 -1.69 0.00 -1.39
CA ILE A 43 -1.05 -0.86 -2.39
C ILE A 43 0.26 -0.23 -2.86
N CYS A 44 1.34 -1.01 -2.81
CA CYS A 44 2.65 -0.58 -3.32
C CYS A 44 2.72 -0.67 -4.85
N LYS A 45 3.67 0.06 -5.46
CA LYS A 45 3.90 0.11 -6.92
C LYS A 45 4.08 -1.26 -7.58
N GLY A 46 4.57 -2.27 -6.86
CA GLY A 46 4.83 -3.60 -7.43
C GLY A 46 3.61 -4.49 -7.36
N CYS A 47 2.83 -4.39 -6.28
CA CYS A 47 1.51 -5.01 -6.24
C CYS A 47 0.57 -4.37 -7.26
N TRP A 48 0.80 -3.10 -7.63
CA TRP A 48 0.06 -2.45 -8.71
C TRP A 48 0.36 -3.04 -10.09
N SER A 49 1.61 -3.40 -10.38
CA SER A 49 1.98 -4.08 -11.63
C SER A 49 1.43 -5.51 -11.71
N ASN A 50 1.14 -6.13 -10.56
CA ASN A 50 0.54 -7.46 -10.50
C ASN A 50 -0.99 -7.37 -10.70
N MET A 51 -1.47 -7.82 -11.87
CA MET A 51 -2.86 -7.66 -12.28
C MET A 51 -3.89 -8.21 -11.27
N PRO A 52 -3.78 -9.43 -10.72
CA PRO A 52 -4.77 -9.92 -9.77
C PRO A 52 -4.83 -9.09 -8.47
N LYS A 53 -3.69 -8.63 -7.96
CA LYS A 53 -3.64 -7.75 -6.78
C LYS A 53 -4.24 -6.38 -7.07
N ARG A 54 -3.93 -5.80 -8.24
CA ARG A 54 -4.52 -4.52 -8.70
C ARG A 54 -6.04 -4.62 -8.87
N ARG A 55 -6.55 -5.72 -9.45
CA ARG A 55 -7.99 -5.95 -9.60
C ARG A 55 -8.67 -6.01 -8.24
N ARG A 56 -8.13 -6.77 -7.28
CA ARG A 56 -8.66 -6.81 -5.89
C ARG A 56 -8.67 -5.42 -5.24
N PHE A 57 -7.62 -4.62 -5.43
CA PHE A 57 -7.59 -3.24 -4.92
C PHE A 57 -8.63 -2.32 -5.56
N LYS A 58 -8.81 -2.41 -6.88
CA LYS A 58 -9.82 -1.62 -7.58
C LYS A 58 -11.24 -2.05 -7.19
N ALA A 59 -11.48 -3.35 -7.08
CA ALA A 59 -12.76 -3.92 -6.66
C ALA A 59 -13.12 -3.59 -5.20
N TYR A 60 -12.14 -3.24 -4.36
CA TYR A 60 -12.44 -2.74 -3.02
C TYR A 60 -13.26 -1.45 -3.11
N SER A 61 -14.55 -1.57 -2.84
CA SER A 61 -15.49 -0.46 -2.72
C SER A 61 -15.97 -0.39 -1.27
N TYR A 62 -15.68 0.71 -0.60
CA TYR A 62 -16.29 1.02 0.69
C TYR A 62 -17.56 1.82 0.41
N ARG A 63 -18.53 1.22 -0.28
CA ARG A 63 -19.86 1.81 -0.40
C ARG A 63 -20.49 1.72 0.99
N GLN A 64 -20.58 2.86 1.68
CA GLN A 64 -21.53 3.04 2.77
C GLN A 64 -22.88 3.23 2.08
N GLU A 65 -23.66 2.16 1.98
CA GLU A 65 -25.13 2.30 1.98
C GLU A 65 -25.59 2.41 3.43
#